data_AF-A0A023PZC5-F1
#
_entry.id   AF-A0A023PZC5-F1
#
_cell.length_a   1.000
_cell.length_b   1.000
_cell.length_c   1.000
_cell.angle_alpha   90.00
_cell.angle_beta   90.00
_cell.angle_gamma   90.00
#
_symmetry.space_group_name_H-M   'P 1'
#
loop_
_entity.id
_entity.type
_entity.pdbx_description
1 polymer ?
#
loop_
_entity_poly.entity_id
_entity_poly.type
_entity_poly.pdbx_seq_one_letter_code
_entity_poly.pdbx_strand_id
1 'polypeptide(L)'
;MDKLIPTNASELVKALSQQVPSHQIVRQLLLSLLALSSRSDAQLVWLAKLCGMQPSAVLVNPSILLQCSAKQLLTLVDHPEFCDAQQLNEFATQLSIENWQSDESDAVKRSQVKSACVLNDSRLLLASVWDPFLCPAALLPWLAWSVSVDEWDEAWSEALKRQVINDAFAVHQVKGTPYALQKALDSLNIKTEIKEWWQGNNLEALPRGTVQVWALINSNLDEQQQGMLTPQMLKRVRRIIEAVKRGSIHVDVQLGLSYSEQLGAVCALPPTIVQRMDAPTGNGVKPNEAMQKTRHLEPLKAEASNI
;
A
#
# COMPACT_ATOMS: atom_id res chain seq x y z
N MET A 1 6.07 29.17 6.23
CA MET A 1 6.29 28.55 7.54
C MET A 1 6.19 29.59 8.64
N ASP A 2 5.25 30.54 8.53
CA ASP A 2 5.35 31.80 9.29
C ASP A 2 4.55 31.79 10.59
N LYS A 3 3.83 30.69 10.88
CA LYS A 3 3.06 30.52 12.12
C LYS A 3 3.75 29.65 13.18
N LEU A 4 4.97 29.16 12.91
CA LEU A 4 5.78 28.40 13.89
C LEU A 4 7.02 29.16 14.37
N ILE A 5 7.16 30.43 13.98
CA ILE A 5 8.27 31.26 14.44
C ILE A 5 7.74 32.09 15.61
N PRO A 6 8.33 32.01 16.82
CA PRO A 6 7.97 32.91 17.90
C PRO A 6 8.15 34.35 17.40
N THR A 7 7.21 35.23 17.70
CA THR A 7 7.14 36.62 17.19
C THR A 7 8.39 37.46 17.49
N ASN A 8 9.33 36.93 18.28
CA ASN A 8 10.63 37.51 18.62
C ASN A 8 11.83 36.73 18.02
N ALA A 9 11.73 36.19 16.81
CA ALA A 9 12.93 35.64 16.16
C ALA A 9 13.93 36.76 15.85
N SER A 10 15.12 36.66 16.45
CA SER A 10 16.28 37.55 16.25
C SER A 10 16.56 37.78 14.76
N GLU A 11 17.02 38.99 14.40
CA GLU A 11 17.48 39.37 13.06
C GLU A 11 18.39 38.30 12.43
N LEU A 12 19.22 37.66 13.26
CA LEU A 12 20.14 36.60 12.86
C LEU A 12 19.40 35.33 12.39
N VAL A 13 18.29 34.96 13.03
CA VAL A 13 17.46 33.81 12.62
C VAL A 13 16.75 34.12 11.31
N LYS A 14 16.31 35.36 11.10
CA LYS A 14 15.74 35.80 9.81
C LYS A 14 16.79 35.76 8.70
N ALA A 15 17.99 36.28 8.95
CA ALA A 15 19.11 36.23 7.99
C ALA A 15 19.57 34.79 7.70
N LEU A 16 19.66 33.92 8.72
CA LEU A 16 19.97 32.50 8.53
C LEU A 16 18.87 31.79 7.74
N SER A 17 17.59 32.11 7.96
CA SER A 17 16.49 31.52 7.19
C SER A 17 16.50 31.92 5.70
N GLN A 18 17.12 33.06 5.37
CA GLN A 18 17.37 33.48 3.98
C GLN A 18 18.60 32.79 3.37
N GLN A 19 19.55 32.36 4.21
CA GLN A 19 20.79 31.70 3.81
C GLN A 19 20.69 30.16 3.75
N VAL A 20 19.55 29.56 4.09
CA VAL A 20 19.28 28.12 3.89
C VAL A 20 18.36 27.94 2.67
N PRO A 21 18.92 27.86 1.44
CA PRO A 21 18.14 27.90 0.20
C PRO A 21 17.34 26.62 -0.07
N SER A 22 17.82 25.45 0.37
CA SER A 22 17.26 24.14 -0.02
C SER A 22 15.78 23.97 0.35
N HIS A 23 15.37 24.40 1.55
CA HIS A 23 13.98 24.28 2.01
C HIS A 23 13.01 25.22 1.28
N GLN A 24 13.49 26.33 0.70
CA GLN A 24 12.62 27.28 0.01
C GLN A 24 12.38 26.89 -1.45
N ILE A 25 13.31 26.20 -2.10
CA ILE A 25 13.21 25.81 -3.52
C ILE A 25 11.95 24.97 -3.74
N VAL A 26 11.79 23.87 -2.99
CA VAL A 26 10.61 22.98 -3.11
C VAL A 26 9.32 23.76 -2.91
N ARG A 27 9.28 24.63 -1.90
CA ARG A 27 8.09 25.45 -1.63
C ARG A 27 7.82 26.45 -2.76
N GLN A 28 8.84 27.10 -3.30
CA GLN A 28 8.70 28.06 -4.40
C GLN A 28 8.20 27.38 -5.67
N LEU A 29 8.73 26.20 -5.99
CA LEU A 29 8.26 25.37 -7.10
C LEU A 29 6.80 24.92 -6.91
N LEU A 30 6.43 24.47 -5.70
CA LEU A 30 5.04 24.11 -5.42
C LEU A 30 4.08 25.30 -5.49
N LEU A 31 4.54 26.51 -5.13
CA LEU A 31 3.75 27.73 -5.25
C LEU A 31 3.62 28.19 -6.72
N SER A 32 4.62 27.92 -7.57
CA SER A 32 4.53 28.27 -9.00
C SER A 32 3.40 27.51 -9.72
N LEU A 33 3.05 26.31 -9.25
CA LEU A 33 1.92 25.51 -9.75
C LEU A 33 0.56 26.21 -9.58
N LEU A 34 0.41 27.07 -8.57
CA LEU A 34 -0.88 27.71 -8.28
C LEU A 34 -1.30 28.72 -9.35
N ALA A 35 -0.35 29.42 -9.96
CA ALA A 35 -0.55 30.40 -11.05
C ALA A 35 -1.87 31.19 -10.96
N LEU A 36 -2.13 31.82 -9.80
CA LEU A 36 -3.47 32.32 -9.42
C LEU A 36 -4.09 33.32 -10.42
N SER A 37 -3.27 34.04 -11.19
CA SER A 37 -3.73 35.05 -12.15
C SER A 37 -4.28 34.47 -13.45
N SER A 38 -3.95 33.23 -13.80
CA SER A 38 -4.34 32.61 -15.08
C SER A 38 -5.45 31.56 -14.94
N ARG A 39 -5.98 31.34 -13.74
CA ARG A 39 -6.92 30.25 -13.44
C ARG A 39 -8.36 30.74 -13.39
N SER A 40 -9.28 29.89 -13.82
CA SER A 40 -10.72 30.18 -13.76
C SER A 40 -11.30 29.96 -12.36
N ASP A 41 -12.44 30.58 -12.07
CA ASP A 41 -13.14 30.42 -10.77
C ASP A 41 -13.45 28.94 -10.46
N ALA A 42 -13.77 28.13 -11.48
CA ALA A 42 -13.99 26.70 -11.32
C ALA A 42 -12.71 25.97 -10.87
N GLN A 43 -11.55 26.33 -11.44
CA GLN A 43 -10.25 25.78 -11.04
C GLN A 43 -9.87 26.21 -9.63
N LEU A 44 -10.17 27.45 -9.22
CA LEU A 44 -9.94 27.93 -7.85
C LEU A 44 -10.79 27.17 -6.83
N VAL A 45 -12.05 26.87 -7.14
CA VAL A 45 -12.91 26.02 -6.30
C VAL A 45 -12.32 24.61 -6.17
N TRP A 46 -11.77 24.08 -7.27
CA TRP A 46 -11.17 22.75 -7.25
C TRP A 46 -9.85 22.73 -6.44
N LEU A 47 -8.98 23.72 -6.59
CA LEU A 47 -7.78 23.91 -5.76
C LEU A 47 -8.14 24.01 -4.27
N ALA A 48 -9.20 24.76 -3.94
CA ALA A 48 -9.68 24.87 -2.57
C ALA A 48 -10.04 23.49 -2.00
N LYS A 49 -10.77 22.66 -2.76
CA LYS A 49 -11.13 21.29 -2.35
C LYS A 49 -9.89 20.41 -2.16
N LEU A 50 -8.93 20.46 -3.08
CA LEU A 50 -7.70 19.67 -3.00
C LEU A 50 -6.82 20.05 -1.81
N CYS A 51 -6.77 21.34 -1.46
CA CYS A 51 -6.03 21.85 -0.31
C CYS A 51 -6.80 21.69 1.03
N GLY A 52 -8.05 21.19 1.00
CA GLY A 52 -8.90 21.07 2.20
C GLY A 52 -9.42 22.40 2.74
N MET A 53 -9.54 23.42 1.88
CA MET A 53 -10.00 24.77 2.22
C MET A 53 -11.46 25.00 1.80
N GLN A 54 -12.10 25.99 2.43
CA GLN A 54 -13.46 26.38 2.08
C GLN A 54 -13.46 27.12 0.72
N PRO A 55 -14.24 26.68 -0.29
CA PRO A 55 -14.23 27.29 -1.62
C PRO A 55 -14.64 28.76 -1.64
N SER A 56 -15.58 29.16 -0.78
CA SER A 56 -16.05 30.54 -0.68
C SER A 56 -14.95 31.51 -0.26
N ALA A 57 -14.06 31.10 0.65
CA ALA A 57 -12.95 31.92 1.11
C ALA A 57 -11.92 32.16 0.00
N VAL A 58 -11.66 31.14 -0.83
CA VAL A 58 -10.69 31.22 -1.93
C VAL A 58 -11.19 32.11 -3.06
N LEU A 59 -12.49 32.10 -3.36
CA LEU A 59 -13.07 33.00 -4.36
C LEU A 59 -13.01 34.47 -3.95
N VAL A 60 -13.16 34.77 -2.65
CA VAL A 60 -13.05 36.14 -2.14
C VAL A 60 -11.59 36.61 -2.13
N ASN A 61 -10.66 35.75 -1.72
CA ASN A 61 -9.23 36.05 -1.66
C ASN A 61 -8.37 34.85 -2.09
N PRO A 62 -7.98 34.76 -3.37
CA PRO A 62 -7.16 33.64 -3.87
C PRO A 62 -5.78 33.53 -3.21
N SER A 63 -5.25 34.65 -2.68
CA SER A 63 -3.96 34.73 -2.00
C SER A 63 -3.86 33.85 -0.75
N ILE A 64 -4.99 33.42 -0.19
CA ILE A 64 -5.04 32.49 0.94
C ILE A 64 -4.33 31.17 0.61
N LEU A 65 -4.36 30.72 -0.66
CA LEU A 65 -3.70 29.48 -1.11
C LEU A 65 -2.17 29.52 -0.94
N LEU A 66 -1.55 30.71 -0.90
CA LEU A 66 -0.12 30.85 -0.64
C LEU A 66 0.27 30.40 0.78
N GLN A 67 -0.69 30.39 1.70
CA GLN A 67 -0.46 29.96 3.09
C GLN A 67 -0.55 28.44 3.29
N CYS A 68 -0.91 27.68 2.25
CA CYS A 68 -1.01 26.23 2.31
C CYS A 68 0.33 25.56 2.67
N SER A 69 0.22 24.38 3.31
CA SER A 69 1.36 23.54 3.65
C SER A 69 1.95 22.87 2.40
N ALA A 70 3.25 22.56 2.42
CA ALA A 70 3.90 21.86 1.30
C ALA A 70 3.23 20.50 1.02
N LYS A 71 2.77 19.78 2.06
CA LYS A 71 2.03 18.51 1.90
C LYS A 71 0.72 18.70 1.13
N GLN A 72 -0.03 19.76 1.41
CA GLN A 72 -1.26 20.08 0.66
C GLN A 72 -0.96 20.46 -0.78
N LEU A 73 0.10 21.24 -1.03
CA LEU A 73 0.48 21.61 -2.40
C LEU A 73 1.03 20.42 -3.20
N LEU A 74 1.62 19.43 -2.54
CA LEU A 74 2.15 18.23 -3.19
C LEU A 74 1.06 17.41 -3.90
N THR A 75 -0.20 17.47 -3.45
CA THR A 75 -1.32 16.77 -4.09
C THR A 75 -1.63 17.33 -5.48
N LEU A 76 -1.24 18.58 -5.75
CA LEU A 76 -1.42 19.22 -7.05
C LEU A 76 -0.58 18.55 -8.14
N VAL A 77 0.57 17.96 -7.76
CA VAL A 77 1.47 17.26 -8.69
C VAL A 77 0.78 16.06 -9.33
N ASP A 78 -0.17 15.41 -8.64
CA ASP A 78 -0.89 14.25 -9.15
C ASP A 78 -1.91 14.60 -10.26
N HIS A 79 -2.28 15.88 -10.40
CA HIS A 79 -3.33 16.33 -11.31
C HIS A 79 -2.75 16.98 -12.57
N PRO A 80 -3.03 16.44 -13.77
CA PRO A 80 -2.46 16.95 -15.03
C PRO A 80 -2.95 18.34 -15.40
N GLU A 81 -4.12 18.77 -14.92
CA GLU A 81 -4.66 20.12 -15.19
C GLU A 81 -3.85 21.24 -14.51
N PHE A 82 -3.12 20.91 -13.45
CA PHE A 82 -2.34 21.86 -12.67
C PHE A 82 -0.84 21.74 -12.91
N CYS A 83 -0.36 20.54 -13.25
CA CYS A 83 1.05 20.26 -13.46
C CYS A 83 1.29 19.80 -14.92
N ASP A 84 1.79 20.72 -15.72
CA ASP A 84 2.15 20.48 -17.12
C ASP A 84 3.49 19.74 -17.25
N ALA A 85 3.71 19.08 -18.39
CA ALA A 85 4.97 18.39 -18.69
C ALA A 85 6.20 19.32 -18.63
N GLN A 86 6.03 20.60 -18.99
CA GLN A 86 7.09 21.61 -18.86
C GLN A 86 7.46 21.88 -17.41
N GLN A 87 6.46 21.98 -16.52
CA GLN A 87 6.69 22.18 -15.10
C GLN A 87 7.34 20.95 -14.47
N LEU A 88 6.95 19.73 -14.87
CA LEU A 88 7.64 18.52 -14.41
C LEU A 88 9.13 18.52 -14.77
N ASN A 89 9.48 18.95 -15.99
CA ASN A 89 10.87 19.10 -16.39
C ASN A 89 11.60 20.20 -15.59
N GLU A 90 10.93 21.34 -15.34
CA GLU A 90 11.48 22.39 -14.48
C GLU A 90 11.79 21.87 -13.07
N PHE A 91 10.86 21.14 -12.45
CA PHE A 91 11.07 20.49 -11.16
C PHE A 91 12.26 19.54 -11.20
N ALA A 92 12.39 18.71 -12.23
CA ALA A 92 13.49 17.78 -12.37
C ALA A 92 14.86 18.48 -12.46
N THR A 93 14.93 19.59 -13.21
CA THR A 93 16.16 20.39 -13.33
C THR A 93 16.54 21.07 -12.01
N GLN A 94 15.57 21.66 -11.31
CA GLN A 94 15.79 22.41 -10.08
C GLN A 94 16.10 21.50 -8.89
N LEU A 95 15.53 20.28 -8.87
CA LEU A 95 15.76 19.28 -7.82
C LEU A 95 16.95 18.36 -8.14
N SER A 96 17.60 18.54 -9.30
CA SER A 96 18.75 17.74 -9.76
C SER A 96 18.49 16.22 -9.73
N ILE A 97 17.39 15.77 -10.34
CA ILE A 97 17.03 14.35 -10.40
C ILE A 97 17.96 13.62 -11.39
N GLU A 98 18.79 12.69 -10.90
CA GLU A 98 19.84 12.02 -11.69
C GLU A 98 19.30 11.12 -12.83
N ASN A 99 18.15 10.47 -12.63
CA ASN A 99 17.60 9.48 -13.57
C ASN A 99 16.39 9.99 -14.38
N TRP A 100 16.30 11.29 -14.64
CA TRP A 100 15.15 11.86 -15.33
C TRP A 100 15.13 11.52 -16.84
N GLN A 101 14.14 10.73 -17.27
CA GLN A 101 13.94 10.39 -18.68
C GLN A 101 12.67 11.04 -19.24
N SER A 102 12.80 11.72 -20.39
CA SER A 102 11.67 12.39 -21.06
C SER A 102 10.61 11.41 -21.59
N ASP A 103 10.96 10.13 -21.75
CA ASP A 103 10.12 9.16 -22.47
C ASP A 103 9.33 8.24 -21.53
N GLU A 104 9.55 8.35 -20.21
CA GLU A 104 8.82 7.57 -19.21
C GLU A 104 7.34 7.96 -19.11
N SER A 105 6.53 7.01 -18.61
CA SER A 105 5.11 7.24 -18.34
C SER A 105 4.92 8.41 -17.35
N ASP A 106 3.90 9.21 -17.61
CA ASP A 106 3.58 10.42 -16.84
C ASP A 106 3.35 10.15 -15.34
N ALA A 107 2.83 8.95 -15.01
CA ALA A 107 2.66 8.50 -13.63
C ALA A 107 4.00 8.32 -12.88
N VAL A 108 5.01 7.79 -13.57
CA VAL A 108 6.35 7.57 -12.99
C VAL A 108 7.09 8.90 -12.81
N LYS A 109 6.99 9.81 -13.78
CA LYS A 109 7.56 11.16 -13.66
C LYS A 109 7.02 11.90 -12.42
N ARG A 110 5.70 11.84 -12.21
CA ARG A 110 5.07 12.46 -11.04
C ARG A 110 5.50 11.82 -9.72
N SER A 111 5.61 10.49 -9.66
CA SER A 111 6.08 9.81 -8.45
C SER A 111 7.54 10.13 -8.13
N GLN A 112 8.41 10.23 -9.14
CA GLN A 112 9.80 10.66 -9.01
C GLN A 112 9.89 12.10 -8.51
N VAL A 113 9.14 13.04 -9.11
CA VAL A 113 9.10 14.45 -8.66
C VAL A 113 8.61 14.54 -7.22
N LYS A 114 7.54 13.82 -6.84
CA LYS A 114 7.04 13.81 -5.46
C LYS A 114 8.09 13.30 -4.48
N SER A 115 8.79 12.21 -4.84
CA SER A 115 9.87 11.65 -4.02
C SER A 115 11.02 12.63 -3.87
N ALA A 116 11.42 13.31 -4.94
CA ALA A 116 12.48 14.33 -4.91
C ALA A 116 12.09 15.56 -4.06
N CYS A 117 10.85 16.04 -4.18
CA CYS A 117 10.32 17.11 -3.33
C CYS A 117 10.37 16.73 -1.85
N VAL A 118 9.97 15.50 -1.52
CA VAL A 118 9.98 14.97 -0.14
C VAL A 118 11.41 14.88 0.40
N LEU A 119 12.36 14.40 -0.39
CA LEU A 119 13.75 14.23 0.05
C LEU A 119 14.48 15.57 0.24
N ASN A 120 14.18 16.57 -0.58
CA ASN A 120 14.85 17.88 -0.53
C ASN A 120 14.30 18.83 0.55
N ASP A 121 13.10 18.59 1.09
CA ASP A 121 12.53 19.39 2.17
C ASP A 121 12.32 18.58 3.47
N SER A 122 13.12 18.89 4.50
CA SER A 122 13.07 18.22 5.81
C SER A 122 11.70 18.28 6.48
N ARG A 123 10.94 19.38 6.32
CA ARG A 123 9.62 19.48 6.95
C ARG A 123 8.59 18.63 6.24
N LEU A 124 8.70 18.56 4.91
CA LEU A 124 7.88 17.67 4.11
C LEU A 124 8.24 16.21 4.37
N LEU A 125 9.52 15.89 4.52
CA LEU A 125 10.01 14.55 4.90
C LEU A 125 9.39 14.11 6.22
N LEU A 126 9.50 14.89 7.29
CA LEU A 126 8.93 14.54 8.60
C LEU A 126 7.41 14.32 8.55
N ALA A 127 6.69 15.12 7.75
CA ALA A 127 5.25 15.00 7.59
C ALA A 127 4.82 13.82 6.68
N SER A 128 5.74 13.29 5.87
CA SER A 128 5.48 12.21 4.90
C SER A 128 5.97 10.84 5.36
N VAL A 129 6.85 10.75 6.37
CA VAL A 129 7.34 9.45 6.90
C VAL A 129 6.19 8.54 7.34
N TRP A 130 5.15 9.10 7.96
CA TRP A 130 3.97 8.35 8.43
C TRP A 130 2.96 8.02 7.33
N ASP A 131 3.15 8.53 6.12
CA ASP A 131 2.24 8.35 5.00
C ASP A 131 2.79 7.25 4.07
N PRO A 132 2.13 6.08 3.96
CA PRO A 132 2.65 4.95 3.19
C PRO A 132 2.84 5.26 1.71
N PHE A 133 2.20 6.30 1.16
CA PHE A 133 2.32 6.65 -0.26
C PHE A 133 3.33 7.78 -0.54
N LEU A 134 3.72 8.53 0.48
CA LEU A 134 4.70 9.62 0.35
C LEU A 134 6.06 9.30 0.99
N CYS A 135 6.11 8.30 1.87
CA CYS A 135 7.34 7.86 2.54
C CYS A 135 8.38 7.39 1.51
N PRO A 136 9.65 7.81 1.59
CA PRO A 136 10.71 7.30 0.72
C PRO A 136 10.85 5.77 0.79
N ALA A 137 11.15 5.12 -0.34
CA ALA A 137 11.21 3.65 -0.44
C ALA A 137 12.17 3.00 0.57
N ALA A 138 13.32 3.63 0.83
CA ALA A 138 14.31 3.16 1.80
C ALA A 138 13.80 3.15 3.26
N LEU A 139 12.78 3.95 3.57
CA LEU A 139 12.19 4.05 4.91
C LEU A 139 10.96 3.16 5.11
N LEU A 140 10.46 2.52 4.04
CA LEU A 140 9.28 1.64 4.11
C LEU A 140 9.44 0.48 5.11
N PRO A 141 10.59 -0.22 5.22
CA PRO A 141 10.73 -1.29 6.21
C PRO A 141 10.58 -0.80 7.65
N TRP A 142 11.07 0.41 7.94
CA TRP A 142 10.96 1.03 9.27
C TRP A 142 9.53 1.46 9.58
N LEU A 143 8.82 1.97 8.57
CA LEU A 143 7.40 2.29 8.69
C LEU A 143 6.57 1.01 8.90
N ALA A 144 6.86 -0.06 8.16
CA ALA A 144 6.21 -1.36 8.32
C ALA A 144 6.42 -1.93 9.73
N TRP A 145 7.63 -1.80 10.27
CA TRP A 145 7.94 -2.18 11.64
C TRP A 145 7.16 -1.35 12.67
N SER A 146 7.05 -0.03 12.49
CA SER A 146 6.34 0.85 13.44
C SER A 146 4.83 0.57 13.50
N VAL A 147 4.23 0.14 12.38
CA VAL A 147 2.82 -0.29 12.33
C VAL A 147 2.62 -1.78 12.60
N SER A 148 3.68 -2.51 12.98
CA SER A 148 3.66 -3.94 13.33
C SER A 148 3.20 -4.86 12.21
N VAL A 149 3.62 -4.63 10.97
CA VAL A 149 3.35 -5.56 9.86
C VAL A 149 3.92 -6.95 10.18
N ASP A 150 3.07 -7.98 10.13
CA ASP A 150 3.41 -9.34 10.55
C ASP A 150 4.35 -10.08 9.58
N GLU A 151 4.15 -9.97 8.26
CA GLU A 151 5.01 -10.57 7.22
C GLU A 151 5.55 -9.47 6.30
N TRP A 152 6.86 -9.47 6.08
CA TRP A 152 7.53 -8.49 5.22
C TRP A 152 8.55 -9.19 4.33
N ASP A 153 8.56 -8.84 3.04
CA ASP A 153 9.55 -9.31 2.08
C ASP A 153 10.17 -8.14 1.31
N GLU A 154 11.50 -8.15 1.24
CA GLU A 154 12.26 -7.16 0.48
C GLU A 154 12.14 -7.37 -1.03
N ALA A 155 11.79 -8.57 -1.49
CA ALA A 155 11.58 -8.87 -2.90
C ALA A 155 10.22 -8.37 -3.45
N TRP A 156 9.31 -7.90 -2.58
CA TRP A 156 8.02 -7.36 -3.04
C TRP A 156 8.19 -6.05 -3.80
N SER A 157 7.28 -5.85 -4.77
CA SER A 157 7.14 -4.58 -5.47
C SER A 157 6.83 -3.46 -4.47
N GLU A 158 7.30 -2.25 -4.79
CA GLU A 158 7.09 -1.09 -3.92
C GLU A 158 5.60 -0.81 -3.69
N ALA A 159 4.78 -0.97 -4.73
CA ALA A 159 3.33 -0.80 -4.63
C ALA A 159 2.71 -1.77 -3.60
N LEU A 160 3.11 -3.04 -3.63
CA LEU A 160 2.62 -4.05 -2.68
C LEU A 160 3.04 -3.73 -1.25
N LYS A 161 4.32 -3.36 -1.04
CA LYS A 161 4.85 -2.94 0.25
C LYS A 161 4.03 -1.78 0.85
N ARG A 162 3.75 -0.75 0.06
CA ARG A 162 2.95 0.41 0.50
C ARG A 162 1.51 0.03 0.83
N GLN A 163 0.90 -0.85 0.04
CA GLN A 163 -0.45 -1.36 0.27
C GLN A 163 -0.54 -2.14 1.58
N VAL A 164 0.40 -3.06 1.84
CA VAL A 164 0.45 -3.85 3.08
C VAL A 164 0.54 -2.94 4.32
N ILE A 165 1.38 -1.90 4.27
CA ILE A 165 1.49 -0.91 5.37
C ILE A 165 0.16 -0.16 5.57
N ASN A 166 -0.47 0.28 4.49
CA ASN A 166 -1.74 0.99 4.54
C ASN A 166 -2.87 0.13 5.15
N ASP A 167 -2.91 -1.15 4.79
CA ASP A 167 -3.96 -2.07 5.23
C ASP A 167 -3.73 -2.62 6.65
N ALA A 168 -2.49 -2.55 7.15
CA ALA A 168 -2.08 -3.12 8.44
C ALA A 168 -2.99 -2.69 9.59
N PHE A 169 -3.32 -1.40 9.69
CA PHE A 169 -4.20 -0.90 10.76
C PHE A 169 -5.58 -1.57 10.74
N ALA A 170 -6.17 -1.69 9.56
CA ALA A 170 -7.49 -2.26 9.42
C ALA A 170 -7.50 -3.78 9.62
N VAL A 171 -6.41 -4.48 9.26
CA VAL A 171 -6.22 -5.91 9.59
C VAL A 171 -6.11 -6.09 11.11
N HIS A 172 -5.32 -5.24 11.79
CA HIS A 172 -5.13 -5.31 13.23
C HIS A 172 -6.42 -5.03 14.01
N GLN A 173 -7.26 -4.11 13.53
CA GLN A 173 -8.54 -3.78 14.17
C GLN A 173 -9.47 -5.00 14.32
N VAL A 174 -9.44 -5.92 13.35
CA VAL A 174 -10.33 -7.09 13.30
C VAL A 174 -9.60 -8.42 13.49
N LYS A 175 -8.35 -8.40 14.01
CA LYS A 175 -7.47 -9.57 14.13
C LYS A 175 -8.17 -10.73 14.86
N GLY A 176 -7.94 -11.96 14.39
CA GLY A 176 -8.59 -13.16 14.91
C GLY A 176 -10.01 -13.43 14.41
N THR A 177 -10.50 -12.67 13.42
CA THR A 177 -11.74 -12.95 12.68
C THR A 177 -11.44 -13.55 11.30
N PRO A 178 -12.40 -14.27 10.67
CA PRO A 178 -12.26 -14.70 9.27
C PRO A 178 -12.00 -13.52 8.33
N TYR A 179 -12.64 -12.37 8.59
CA TYR A 179 -12.46 -11.16 7.79
C TYR A 179 -11.02 -10.62 7.84
N ALA A 180 -10.35 -10.70 9.01
CA ALA A 180 -8.94 -10.32 9.09
C ALA A 180 -8.02 -11.23 8.28
N LEU A 181 -8.29 -12.55 8.27
CA LEU A 181 -7.54 -13.51 7.45
C LEU A 181 -7.72 -13.20 5.96
N GLN A 182 -8.96 -12.95 5.54
CA GLN A 182 -9.26 -12.56 4.17
C GLN A 182 -8.52 -11.28 3.80
N LYS A 183 -8.66 -10.23 4.62
CA LYS A 183 -8.03 -8.93 4.36
C LYS A 183 -6.51 -8.99 4.32
N ALA A 184 -5.88 -9.73 5.23
CA ALA A 184 -4.42 -9.86 5.27
C ALA A 184 -3.86 -10.55 4.01
N LEU A 185 -4.59 -11.53 3.48
CA LEU A 185 -4.21 -12.24 2.25
C LEU A 185 -4.57 -11.42 1.00
N ASP A 186 -5.68 -10.69 1.02
CA ASP A 186 -6.07 -9.75 -0.04
C ASP A 186 -5.07 -8.58 -0.18
N SER A 187 -4.47 -8.10 0.91
CA SER A 187 -3.39 -7.09 0.88
C SER A 187 -2.13 -7.58 0.15
N LEU A 188 -1.96 -8.90 0.01
CA LEU A 188 -0.92 -9.53 -0.77
C LEU A 188 -1.41 -9.95 -2.16
N ASN A 189 -2.60 -9.49 -2.58
CA ASN A 189 -3.26 -9.86 -3.82
C ASN A 189 -3.55 -11.38 -3.95
N ILE A 190 -3.66 -12.09 -2.82
CA ILE A 190 -4.04 -13.50 -2.77
C ILE A 190 -5.54 -13.56 -2.52
N LYS A 191 -6.32 -13.98 -3.53
CA LYS A 191 -7.76 -14.16 -3.32
C LYS A 191 -7.98 -15.34 -2.38
N THR A 192 -8.93 -15.21 -1.47
CA THR A 192 -9.19 -16.27 -0.49
C THR A 192 -10.66 -16.61 -0.39
N GLU A 193 -10.91 -17.90 -0.17
CA GLU A 193 -12.21 -18.40 0.25
C GLU A 193 -12.05 -19.06 1.62
N ILE A 194 -12.83 -18.61 2.59
CA ILE A 194 -12.78 -19.11 3.96
C ILE A 194 -14.10 -19.80 4.24
N LYS A 195 -14.04 -21.07 4.63
CA LYS A 195 -15.21 -21.82 5.12
C LYS A 195 -14.95 -22.34 6.53
N GLU A 196 -15.91 -22.11 7.40
CA GLU A 196 -15.90 -22.71 8.73
C GLU A 196 -16.41 -24.17 8.68
N TRP A 197 -16.00 -25.00 9.64
CA TRP A 197 -16.36 -26.43 9.69
C TRP A 197 -17.87 -26.72 9.58
N TRP A 198 -18.73 -25.81 10.04
CA TRP A 198 -20.19 -25.96 9.99
C TRP A 198 -20.83 -25.49 8.67
N GLN A 199 -20.09 -24.76 7.83
CA GLN A 199 -20.57 -24.24 6.55
C GLN A 199 -20.39 -25.24 5.40
N GLY A 200 -19.61 -26.30 5.60
CA GLY A 200 -19.38 -27.33 4.60
C GLY A 200 -20.54 -28.34 4.54
N ASN A 201 -20.93 -28.73 3.31
CA ASN A 201 -21.91 -29.81 3.09
C ASN A 201 -21.38 -31.19 3.54
N ASN A 202 -20.07 -31.32 3.81
CA ASN A 202 -19.42 -32.51 4.35
C ASN A 202 -19.03 -32.27 5.81
N LEU A 203 -19.99 -32.45 6.72
CA LEU A 203 -19.80 -32.35 8.18
C LEU A 203 -18.80 -33.40 8.73
N GLU A 204 -18.48 -34.44 7.95
CA GLU A 204 -17.59 -35.53 8.36
C GLU A 204 -16.10 -35.27 8.09
N ALA A 205 -15.74 -34.27 7.27
CA ALA A 205 -14.36 -34.08 6.82
C ALA A 205 -13.50 -33.17 7.71
N LEU A 206 -14.10 -32.36 8.59
CA LEU A 206 -13.37 -31.35 9.38
C LEU A 206 -13.72 -31.45 10.88
N PRO A 207 -12.73 -31.51 11.78
CA PRO A 207 -13.00 -31.49 13.21
C PRO A 207 -13.57 -30.14 13.65
N ARG A 208 -14.42 -30.17 14.69
CA ARG A 208 -15.08 -28.98 15.24
C ARG A 208 -14.06 -27.92 15.63
N GLY A 209 -14.34 -26.66 15.30
CA GLY A 209 -13.43 -25.54 15.58
C GLY A 209 -12.32 -25.34 14.54
N THR A 210 -12.39 -26.03 13.40
CA THR A 210 -11.47 -25.85 12.28
C THR A 210 -12.03 -24.86 11.25
N VAL A 211 -11.15 -24.04 10.70
CA VAL A 211 -11.43 -23.16 9.56
C VAL A 211 -10.62 -23.65 8.37
N GLN A 212 -11.27 -23.84 7.23
CA GLN A 212 -10.61 -24.18 5.98
C GLN A 212 -10.39 -22.89 5.19
N VAL A 213 -9.13 -22.64 4.81
CA VAL A 213 -8.75 -21.47 4.01
C VAL A 213 -8.22 -21.97 2.67
N TRP A 214 -8.92 -21.63 1.60
CA TRP A 214 -8.44 -21.79 0.24
C TRP A 214 -7.78 -20.50 -0.22
N ALA A 215 -6.46 -20.52 -0.38
CA ALA A 215 -5.71 -19.42 -0.95
C ALA A 215 -5.56 -19.65 -2.45
N LEU A 216 -6.23 -18.80 -3.23
CA LEU A 216 -6.28 -18.82 -4.68
C LEU A 216 -5.23 -17.85 -5.22
N ILE A 217 -4.15 -18.42 -5.74
CA ILE A 217 -3.01 -17.65 -6.21
C ILE A 217 -3.23 -17.32 -7.69
N ASN A 218 -3.38 -16.02 -7.98
CA ASN A 218 -3.62 -15.52 -9.35
C ASN A 218 -2.41 -14.80 -9.92
N SER A 219 -1.53 -14.30 -9.06
CA SER A 219 -0.36 -13.52 -9.44
C SER A 219 0.86 -14.04 -8.69
N ASN A 220 1.99 -14.11 -9.37
CA ASN A 220 3.27 -14.41 -8.75
C ASN A 220 3.64 -13.26 -7.81
N LEU A 221 3.94 -13.58 -6.54
CA LEU A 221 4.32 -12.60 -5.53
C LEU A 221 5.78 -12.15 -5.65
N ASP A 222 6.56 -12.85 -6.47
CA ASP A 222 7.98 -12.59 -6.71
C ASP A 222 8.19 -12.28 -8.20
N GLU A 223 9.08 -11.32 -8.51
CA GLU A 223 9.47 -10.95 -9.89
C GLU A 223 10.10 -12.13 -10.67
N GLN A 224 10.57 -13.15 -9.96
CA GLN A 224 11.34 -14.29 -10.48
C GLN A 224 10.50 -15.38 -11.20
N GLN A 225 9.20 -15.18 -11.41
CA GLN A 225 8.32 -16.12 -12.15
C GLN A 225 8.42 -17.59 -11.67
N GLN A 226 8.73 -17.83 -10.40
CA GLN A 226 8.73 -19.19 -9.86
C GLN A 226 7.28 -19.63 -9.64
N GLY A 227 6.94 -20.79 -10.22
CA GLY A 227 5.57 -21.25 -10.45
C GLY A 227 4.60 -21.09 -9.28
N MET A 228 3.33 -20.89 -9.65
CA MET A 228 2.18 -20.47 -8.83
C MET A 228 1.86 -21.34 -7.58
N LEU A 229 2.58 -22.45 -7.34
CA LEU A 229 2.34 -23.40 -6.24
C LEU A 229 3.66 -23.92 -5.62
N THR A 230 4.51 -23.03 -5.13
CA THR A 230 5.79 -23.40 -4.50
C THR A 230 5.60 -23.72 -3.00
N PRO A 231 6.31 -24.71 -2.41
CA PRO A 231 6.26 -24.98 -0.96
C PRO A 231 6.61 -23.77 -0.07
N GLN A 232 7.43 -22.85 -0.58
CA GLN A 232 7.75 -21.58 0.07
C GLN A 232 6.53 -20.67 0.19
N MET A 233 5.66 -20.63 -0.83
CA MET A 233 4.41 -19.87 -0.79
C MET A 233 3.45 -20.43 0.25
N LEU A 234 3.31 -21.75 0.34
CA LEU A 234 2.50 -22.36 1.40
C LEU A 234 3.03 -21.99 2.79
N LYS A 235 4.35 -22.00 2.98
CA LYS A 235 4.98 -21.60 4.25
C LYS A 235 4.70 -20.13 4.57
N ARG A 236 4.77 -19.24 3.58
CA ARG A 236 4.49 -17.80 3.70
C ARG A 236 3.02 -17.56 4.08
N VAL A 237 2.08 -18.10 3.30
CA VAL A 237 0.63 -18.03 3.59
C VAL A 237 0.32 -18.56 4.99
N ARG A 238 0.94 -19.68 5.38
CA ARG A 238 0.75 -20.24 6.72
C ARG A 238 1.26 -19.31 7.83
N ARG A 239 2.40 -18.63 7.65
CA ARG A 239 2.90 -17.64 8.62
C ARG A 239 1.93 -16.48 8.79
N ILE A 240 1.43 -15.93 7.69
CA ILE A 240 0.46 -14.83 7.70
C ILE A 240 -0.81 -15.26 8.44
N ILE A 241 -1.33 -16.45 8.13
CA ILE A 241 -2.49 -17.01 8.80
C ILE A 241 -2.20 -17.24 10.29
N GLU A 242 -1.04 -17.78 10.65
CA GLU A 242 -0.66 -18.00 12.05
C GLU A 242 -0.51 -16.69 12.83
N ALA A 243 -0.05 -15.62 12.20
CA ALA A 243 0.08 -14.30 12.81
C ALA A 243 -1.29 -13.65 13.06
N VAL A 244 -2.24 -13.80 12.13
CA VAL A 244 -3.57 -13.15 12.18
C VAL A 244 -4.62 -13.99 12.93
N LYS A 245 -4.50 -15.32 12.92
CA LYS A 245 -5.50 -16.21 13.51
C LYS A 245 -5.56 -16.06 15.03
N ARG A 246 -6.73 -16.36 15.58
CA ARG A 246 -6.86 -16.59 17.02
C ARG A 246 -6.09 -17.85 17.40
N GLY A 247 -5.30 -17.78 18.49
CA GLY A 247 -4.42 -18.87 18.92
C GLY A 247 -5.12 -20.24 19.06
N SER A 248 -6.36 -20.24 19.57
CA SER A 248 -7.16 -21.45 19.80
C SER A 248 -7.81 -22.07 18.56
N ILE A 249 -7.80 -21.38 17.41
CA ILE A 249 -8.46 -21.86 16.18
C ILE A 249 -7.46 -22.69 15.36
N HIS A 250 -7.90 -23.86 14.92
CA HIS A 250 -7.15 -24.67 13.97
C HIS A 250 -7.50 -24.25 12.54
N VAL A 251 -6.49 -24.07 11.70
CA VAL A 251 -6.68 -23.65 10.31
C VAL A 251 -6.05 -24.68 9.39
N ASP A 252 -6.85 -25.22 8.47
CA ASP A 252 -6.38 -26.06 7.37
C ASP A 252 -6.21 -25.17 6.13
N VAL A 253 -4.98 -25.09 5.62
CA VAL A 253 -4.63 -24.20 4.50
C VAL A 253 -4.42 -25.04 3.25
N GLN A 254 -5.15 -24.71 2.20
CA GLN A 254 -5.03 -25.33 0.88
C GLN A 254 -4.71 -24.27 -0.16
N LEU A 255 -3.73 -24.56 -1.01
CA LEU A 255 -3.43 -23.71 -2.16
C LEU A 255 -4.23 -24.19 -3.36
N GLY A 256 -4.85 -23.24 -4.06
CA GLY A 256 -5.55 -23.46 -5.31
C GLY A 256 -5.13 -22.43 -6.35
N LEU A 257 -5.44 -22.73 -7.61
CA LEU A 257 -5.37 -21.76 -8.69
C LEU A 257 -6.81 -21.35 -9.00
N SER A 258 -7.08 -20.06 -9.15
CA SER A 258 -8.36 -19.64 -9.73
C SER A 258 -8.19 -19.42 -11.22
N TYR A 259 -8.93 -20.18 -12.02
CA TYR A 259 -9.09 -19.93 -13.45
C TYR A 259 -10.37 -19.14 -13.63
N SER A 260 -10.27 -17.89 -14.09
CA SER A 260 -11.43 -17.13 -14.55
C SER A 260 -11.71 -17.49 -16.00
N GLU A 261 -12.38 -18.62 -16.24
CA GLU A 261 -12.95 -18.88 -17.57
C GLU A 261 -14.23 -18.04 -17.74
N GLN A 262 -14.14 -16.92 -18.45
CA GLN A 262 -15.33 -16.30 -19.05
C GLN A 262 -15.78 -17.16 -20.23
N LEU A 263 -16.41 -18.30 -19.96
CA LEU A 263 -17.17 -19.02 -20.98
C LEU A 263 -18.44 -18.21 -21.26
N GLY A 264 -18.44 -17.45 -22.35
CA GLY A 264 -19.60 -16.74 -22.86
C GLY A 264 -20.69 -17.72 -23.29
N ALA A 265 -21.58 -18.09 -22.37
CA ALA A 265 -22.76 -18.88 -22.69
C ALA A 265 -23.86 -17.95 -23.26
N VAL A 266 -23.90 -17.81 -24.60
CA VAL A 266 -25.09 -17.29 -25.29
C VAL A 266 -26.10 -18.43 -25.36
N CYS A 267 -27.08 -18.43 -24.47
CA CYS A 267 -28.27 -19.27 -24.59
C CYS A 267 -29.52 -18.42 -24.31
N ALA A 268 -30.38 -18.28 -25.32
CA ALA A 268 -31.66 -17.59 -25.24
C ALA A 268 -32.71 -18.50 -24.59
N LEU A 269 -32.84 -18.47 -23.26
CA LEU A 269 -33.98 -19.03 -22.53
C LEU A 269 -34.34 -18.12 -21.33
N PRO A 270 -35.62 -18.09 -20.90
CA PRO A 270 -36.16 -17.07 -19.99
C PRO A 270 -35.54 -17.14 -18.58
N PRO A 271 -35.65 -16.06 -17.77
CA PRO A 271 -34.81 -15.87 -16.59
C PRO A 271 -35.19 -16.86 -15.50
N THR A 272 -34.45 -17.96 -15.43
CA THR A 272 -34.30 -18.70 -14.19
C THR A 272 -33.30 -17.91 -13.37
N ILE A 273 -33.59 -17.68 -12.08
CA ILE A 273 -32.72 -16.92 -11.16
C ILE A 273 -31.29 -17.46 -11.29
N VAL A 274 -30.44 -16.67 -11.96
CA VAL A 274 -29.01 -16.94 -12.05
C VAL A 274 -28.45 -16.69 -10.66
N GLN A 275 -28.24 -17.77 -9.90
CA GLN A 275 -27.29 -17.70 -8.80
C GLN A 275 -25.96 -17.31 -9.43
N ARG A 276 -25.43 -16.13 -9.09
CA ARG A 276 -24.03 -15.82 -9.38
C ARG A 276 -23.18 -16.89 -8.69
N MET A 277 -22.65 -17.82 -9.47
CA MET A 277 -21.50 -18.63 -9.06
C MET A 277 -20.27 -17.74 -9.15
N ASP A 278 -20.12 -16.83 -8.18
CA ASP A 278 -18.88 -16.06 -7.97
C ASP A 278 -17.80 -16.91 -7.27
N ALA A 279 -18.06 -18.21 -7.02
CA ALA A 279 -17.11 -19.12 -6.40
C ALA A 279 -16.16 -19.72 -7.47
N PRO A 280 -14.88 -19.35 -7.50
CA PRO A 280 -13.90 -19.99 -8.36
C PRO A 280 -13.77 -21.48 -8.00
N THR A 281 -13.99 -22.36 -8.98
CA THR A 281 -13.93 -23.82 -8.83
C THR A 281 -12.48 -24.30 -8.91
N GLY A 282 -11.72 -24.20 -7.81
CA GLY A 282 -10.37 -24.75 -7.69
C GLY A 282 -10.34 -25.99 -6.79
N ASN A 283 -9.83 -27.12 -7.29
CA ASN A 283 -9.46 -28.25 -6.45
C ASN A 283 -8.11 -27.95 -5.77
N GLY A 284 -8.16 -27.60 -4.48
CA GLY A 284 -6.95 -27.38 -3.68
C GLY A 284 -6.15 -28.67 -3.47
N VAL A 285 -4.82 -28.60 -3.58
CA VAL A 285 -3.95 -29.76 -3.33
C VAL A 285 -3.47 -29.72 -1.88
N LYS A 286 -3.84 -30.74 -1.09
CA LYS A 286 -3.25 -30.97 0.23
C LYS A 286 -1.86 -31.62 0.08
N PRO A 287 -0.81 -31.13 0.77
CA PRO A 287 0.45 -31.87 0.87
C PRO A 287 0.21 -33.23 1.55
N ASN A 288 0.89 -34.29 1.11
CA ASN A 288 0.78 -35.62 1.70
C ASN A 288 1.07 -35.59 3.22
N GLU A 289 0.26 -36.28 4.02
CA GLU A 289 0.36 -36.34 5.49
C GLU A 289 1.75 -36.76 6.01
N ALA A 290 2.49 -37.53 5.21
CA ALA A 290 3.85 -37.97 5.53
C ALA A 290 4.85 -36.81 5.72
N MET A 291 4.67 -35.66 5.06
CA MET A 291 5.52 -34.48 5.25
C MET A 291 5.16 -33.65 6.49
N GLN A 292 3.96 -33.84 7.06
CA GLN A 292 3.52 -33.08 8.24
C GLN A 292 3.96 -33.74 9.55
N LYS A 293 4.08 -35.07 9.58
CA LYS A 293 4.46 -35.85 10.77
C LYS A 293 5.95 -35.77 11.14
N THR A 294 6.84 -35.47 10.20
CA THR A 294 8.29 -35.37 10.46
C THR A 294 8.69 -34.24 11.40
N ARG A 295 7.80 -33.29 11.72
CA ARG A 295 8.09 -32.21 12.70
C ARG A 295 7.70 -32.52 14.14
N HIS A 296 6.91 -33.56 14.39
CA HIS A 296 6.39 -33.84 15.74
C HIS A 296 7.13 -34.94 16.51
N LEU A 297 8.16 -35.59 15.92
CA LEU A 297 8.76 -36.80 16.48
C LEU A 297 10.29 -36.79 16.70
N GLU A 298 10.97 -35.63 16.66
CA GLU A 298 12.35 -35.55 17.17
C GLU A 298 12.40 -34.78 18.49
N PRO A 299 12.44 -35.45 19.66
CA PRO A 299 13.00 -34.84 20.85
C PRO A 299 14.51 -34.69 20.64
N LEU A 300 15.02 -33.47 20.85
CA LEU A 300 16.44 -33.16 21.00
C LEU A 300 17.07 -34.10 22.04
N LYS A 301 17.69 -35.19 21.60
CA LYS A 301 18.67 -35.91 22.42
C LYS A 301 19.93 -35.05 22.42
N ALA A 302 20.13 -34.34 23.52
CA ALA A 302 21.43 -33.82 23.89
C ALA A 302 22.39 -35.01 24.09
N GLU A 303 23.20 -35.31 23.10
CA GLU A 303 24.39 -36.14 23.29
C GLU A 303 25.48 -35.27 23.93
N ALA A 304 25.56 -35.36 25.26
CA ALA A 304 26.81 -35.13 25.95
C ALA A 304 27.72 -36.33 25.67
N SER A 305 28.86 -36.10 24.99
CA SER A 305 30.01 -37.00 25.04
C SER A 305 31.29 -36.26 24.66
N ASN A 306 32.19 -36.22 25.65
CA ASN A 306 33.59 -35.83 25.64
C ASN A 306 34.34 -36.07 24.32
N ILE A 307 35.07 -35.06 23.83
CA ILE A 307 36.54 -34.87 23.95
C ILE A 307 36.84 -33.43 23.47
#